data_AF-A0A1C6QZL1-F1
#
_entry.id   AF-A0A1C6QZL1-F1
#
_cell.length_a   1.000
_cell.length_b   1.000
_cell.length_c   1.000
_cell.angle_alpha   90.00
_cell.angle_beta   90.00
_cell.angle_gamma   90.00
#
_symmetry.space_group_name_H-M   'P 1'
#
loop_
_entity.id
_entity.type
_entity.pdbx_description
1 polymer ?
#
loop_
_entity_poly.entity_id
_entity_poly.type
_entity_poly.pdbx_seq_one_letter_code
_entity_poly.pdbx_strand_id
1 'polypeptide(L)'
;MPRPFTLFTGQWADLPLEDVCRLARDFGYDGLELACWGDHFEVDKALADPSYVSSRRELLDRYGLKCWAISNHLVGQAVCDHIIDERHQGILPGRIWGDGDPEGVRRRAAAEIADTARAAAAFGVDTVIGFTGSAIWHLVAMFPPVPERMIERGYEDFAERWNPILDVFDAQGVRFAHEVHPGEIAYDYWTAHKALEAVDRRPAFGLNFDPSHFVWQDLDPVGFLWDFKDRIYHVDCKEARRRLDGRNGRLGSHLPWGDPRRGWDFVSAGHGDVPWEDVFRMLRSVGYEGPVSVEWEDAGMDRLQGAPEALAHLRRYDFDPPSASFDAAFGSAG
;
A
#
# COMPACT_ATOMS: atom_id res chain seq x y z
N MET A 1 -10.83 21.72 0.49
CA MET A 1 -10.28 21.46 1.83
C MET A 1 -8.92 20.84 1.65
N PRO A 2 -7.93 21.12 2.51
CA PRO A 2 -6.63 20.45 2.50
C PRO A 2 -6.82 18.94 2.65
N ARG A 3 -5.99 18.13 1.98
CA ARG A 3 -6.08 16.68 2.12
C ARG A 3 -5.56 16.24 3.50
N PRO A 4 -6.19 15.25 4.16
CA PRO A 4 -5.62 14.70 5.38
C PRO A 4 -4.36 13.90 5.02
N PHE A 5 -3.29 14.12 5.79
CA PHE A 5 -2.06 13.33 5.70
C PHE A 5 -2.02 12.29 6.81
N THR A 6 -1.81 11.02 6.44
CA THR A 6 -1.67 9.92 7.40
C THR A 6 -0.24 9.41 7.46
N LEU A 7 0.15 8.85 8.60
CA LEU A 7 1.38 8.07 8.73
C LEU A 7 1.02 6.59 8.64
N PHE A 8 1.64 5.86 7.71
CA PHE A 8 1.55 4.41 7.70
C PHE A 8 2.34 3.82 8.86
N THR A 9 1.70 2.94 9.64
CA THR A 9 2.29 2.45 10.89
C THR A 9 3.15 1.20 10.73
N GLY A 10 3.34 0.67 9.52
CA GLY A 10 4.07 -0.57 9.27
C GLY A 10 5.52 -0.55 9.75
N GLN A 11 6.28 0.49 9.39
CA GLN A 11 7.67 0.73 9.80
C GLN A 11 7.84 1.13 11.28
N TRP A 12 6.73 1.13 12.03
CA TRP A 12 6.67 1.56 13.43
C TRP A 12 6.16 0.45 14.35
N ALA A 13 5.88 -0.75 13.82
CA ALA A 13 5.27 -1.84 14.57
C ALA A 13 6.18 -2.51 15.61
N ASP A 14 7.43 -2.07 15.73
CA ASP A 14 8.30 -2.35 16.87
C ASP A 14 7.95 -1.50 18.11
N LEU A 15 7.16 -0.44 17.94
CA LEU A 15 6.66 0.43 19.02
C LEU A 15 5.21 0.08 19.37
N PRO A 16 4.77 0.34 20.61
CA PRO A 16 3.35 0.32 20.95
C PRO A 16 2.58 1.39 20.17
N LEU A 17 1.32 1.11 19.80
CA LEU A 17 0.48 2.05 19.05
C LEU A 17 0.36 3.43 19.73
N GLU A 18 0.33 3.48 21.06
CA GLU A 18 0.23 4.74 21.81
C GLU A 18 1.47 5.63 21.61
N ASP A 19 2.66 5.03 21.50
CA ASP A 19 3.89 5.77 21.17
C ASP A 19 3.85 6.27 19.72
N VAL A 20 3.36 5.47 18.79
CA VAL A 20 3.17 5.89 17.39
C VAL A 20 2.17 7.04 17.30
N CYS A 21 1.05 6.99 18.05
CA CYS A 21 0.08 8.09 18.12
C CYS A 21 0.72 9.38 18.65
N ARG A 22 1.54 9.29 19.70
CA ARG A 22 2.28 10.45 20.23
C ARG A 22 3.20 11.05 19.18
N LEU A 23 3.99 10.22 18.50
CA LEU A 23 4.93 10.66 17.47
C LEU A 23 4.19 11.28 16.27
N ALA A 24 3.18 10.62 15.73
CA ALA A 24 2.42 11.12 14.58
C ALA A 24 1.77 12.48 14.85
N ARG A 25 1.20 12.66 16.05
CA ARG A 25 0.69 13.96 16.50
C ARG A 25 1.79 15.02 16.54
N ASP A 26 2.93 14.70 17.17
CA ASP A 26 4.04 15.65 17.33
C ASP A 26 4.69 16.02 15.99
N PHE A 27 4.71 15.09 15.03
CA PHE A 27 5.15 15.32 13.65
C PHE A 27 4.15 16.14 12.83
N GLY A 28 2.88 16.15 13.22
CA GLY A 28 1.81 16.95 12.61
C GLY A 28 0.94 16.21 11.59
N TYR A 29 0.93 14.88 11.62
CA TYR A 29 0.01 14.05 10.83
C TYR A 29 -1.42 14.21 11.32
N ASP A 30 -2.37 14.09 10.40
CA ASP A 30 -3.81 14.21 10.65
C ASP A 30 -4.43 12.87 11.10
N GLY A 31 -3.70 11.77 10.90
CA GLY A 31 -4.11 10.45 11.33
C GLY A 31 -3.09 9.35 11.04
N LEU A 32 -3.55 8.12 11.17
CA LEU A 32 -2.79 6.91 10.93
C LEU A 32 -3.48 6.03 9.90
N GLU A 33 -2.68 5.39 9.06
CA GLU A 33 -3.05 4.19 8.34
C GLU A 33 -2.54 3.00 9.16
N LEU A 34 -3.45 2.23 9.76
CA LEU A 34 -3.07 1.23 10.76
C LEU A 34 -2.68 -0.09 10.10
N ALA A 35 -1.43 -0.47 10.26
CA ALA A 35 -0.93 -1.80 9.97
C ALA A 35 -1.61 -2.87 10.85
N CYS A 36 -1.95 -4.01 10.25
CA CYS A 36 -2.59 -5.15 10.93
C CYS A 36 -1.59 -6.09 11.62
N TRP A 37 -0.52 -5.55 12.19
CA TRP A 37 0.49 -6.26 12.97
C TRP A 37 1.03 -5.38 14.11
N GLY A 38 1.91 -5.94 14.95
CA GLY A 38 2.24 -5.33 16.24
C GLY A 38 1.01 -5.31 17.15
N ASP A 39 0.86 -4.26 17.96
CA ASP A 39 -0.37 -3.98 18.73
C ASP A 39 -1.24 -2.89 18.06
N HIS A 40 -0.97 -2.57 16.79
CA HIS A 40 -1.59 -1.47 16.06
C HIS A 40 -3.05 -1.79 15.71
N PHE A 41 -3.27 -2.88 14.96
CA PHE A 41 -4.61 -3.35 14.64
C PHE A 41 -4.68 -4.88 14.53
N GLU A 42 -5.09 -5.54 15.61
CA GLU A 42 -5.16 -6.98 15.73
C GLU A 42 -6.54 -7.47 15.24
N VAL A 43 -6.59 -8.00 14.01
CA VAL A 43 -7.81 -8.41 13.32
C VAL A 43 -8.62 -9.43 14.13
N ASP A 44 -7.95 -10.42 14.72
CA ASP A 44 -8.60 -11.44 15.56
C ASP A 44 -9.26 -10.83 16.80
N LYS A 45 -8.61 -9.88 17.48
CA LYS A 45 -9.21 -9.17 18.61
C LYS A 45 -10.35 -8.25 18.17
N ALA A 46 -10.23 -7.59 17.02
CA ALA A 46 -11.27 -6.73 16.48
C ALA A 46 -12.59 -7.49 16.22
N LEU A 47 -12.50 -8.80 15.91
CA LEU A 47 -13.67 -9.66 15.71
C LEU A 47 -14.12 -10.40 16.98
N ALA A 48 -13.20 -10.71 17.91
CA ALA A 48 -13.50 -11.49 19.11
C ALA A 48 -13.92 -10.65 20.33
N ASP A 49 -13.38 -9.44 20.48
CA ASP A 49 -13.62 -8.54 21.61
C ASP A 49 -14.40 -7.30 21.16
N PRO A 50 -15.69 -7.18 21.53
CA PRO A 50 -16.53 -6.04 21.16
C PRO A 50 -15.99 -4.67 21.61
N SER A 51 -15.09 -4.63 22.60
CA SER A 51 -14.47 -3.40 23.10
C SER A 51 -13.16 -3.03 22.40
N TYR A 52 -12.58 -3.93 21.58
CA TYR A 52 -11.29 -3.70 20.96
C TYR A 52 -11.32 -2.51 19.99
N VAL A 53 -12.29 -2.50 19.07
CA VAL A 53 -12.47 -1.43 18.08
C VAL A 53 -12.68 -0.07 18.75
N SER A 54 -13.51 0.01 19.81
CA SER A 54 -13.69 1.26 20.56
C SER A 54 -12.40 1.71 21.24
N SER A 55 -11.62 0.77 21.80
CA SER A 55 -10.32 1.11 22.40
C SER A 55 -9.34 1.72 21.40
N ARG A 56 -9.36 1.26 20.14
CA ARG A 56 -8.52 1.82 19.07
C ARG A 56 -8.97 3.25 18.77
N ARG A 57 -10.28 3.47 18.56
CA ARG A 57 -10.82 4.83 18.32
C ARG A 57 -10.50 5.78 19.46
N GLU A 58 -10.75 5.38 20.70
CA GLU A 58 -10.47 6.19 21.89
C GLU A 58 -8.99 6.56 21.98
N LEU A 59 -8.08 5.63 21.66
CA LEU A 59 -6.66 5.92 21.62
C LEU A 59 -6.32 6.95 20.53
N LEU A 60 -6.83 6.80 19.31
CA LEU A 60 -6.60 7.76 18.23
C LEU A 60 -7.17 9.16 18.58
N ASP A 61 -8.39 9.20 19.12
CA ASP A 61 -9.07 10.43 19.54
C ASP A 61 -8.31 11.17 20.65
N ARG A 62 -7.68 10.44 21.61
CA ARG A 62 -6.83 11.04 22.66
C ARG A 62 -5.67 11.86 22.11
N TYR A 63 -5.19 11.53 20.91
CA TYR A 63 -4.09 12.23 20.23
C TYR A 63 -4.57 13.14 19.10
N GLY A 64 -5.88 13.26 18.88
CA GLY A 64 -6.45 14.06 17.80
C GLY A 64 -6.18 13.47 16.40
N LEU A 65 -5.92 12.16 16.33
CA LEU A 65 -5.64 11.44 15.10
C LEU A 65 -6.90 10.74 14.60
N LYS A 66 -7.02 10.62 13.27
CA LYS A 66 -8.08 9.82 12.63
C LYS A 66 -7.49 8.60 11.94
N CYS A 67 -8.36 7.71 11.47
CA CYS A 67 -7.97 6.59 10.63
C CYS A 67 -9.07 6.39 9.58
N TRP A 68 -8.64 6.24 8.33
CA TRP A 68 -9.54 6.08 7.17
C TRP A 68 -9.32 4.74 6.48
N ALA A 69 -8.22 4.05 6.78
CA ALA A 69 -7.88 2.78 6.18
C ALA A 69 -6.93 1.98 7.10
N ILE A 70 -6.94 0.65 6.92
CA ILE A 70 -6.05 -0.30 7.60
C ILE A 70 -5.30 -1.13 6.56
N SER A 71 -4.18 -1.73 6.93
CA SER A 71 -3.28 -2.36 5.94
C SER A 71 -2.78 -3.72 6.39
N ASN A 72 -2.90 -4.73 5.54
CA ASN A 72 -2.49 -6.11 5.84
C ASN A 72 -1.63 -6.74 4.74
N HIS A 73 -0.57 -6.03 4.35
CA HIS A 73 0.43 -6.49 3.37
C HIS A 73 1.01 -7.86 3.72
N LEU A 74 1.38 -8.05 5.00
CA LEU A 74 2.11 -9.24 5.45
C LEU A 74 1.30 -10.53 5.26
N VAL A 75 0.00 -10.49 5.62
CA VAL A 75 -0.89 -11.64 5.41
C VAL A 75 -1.28 -11.76 3.95
N GLY A 76 -1.54 -10.63 3.27
CA GLY A 76 -1.93 -10.59 1.87
C GLY A 76 -0.92 -11.26 0.95
N GLN A 77 0.38 -11.04 1.20
CA GLN A 77 1.49 -11.69 0.48
C GLN A 77 1.34 -13.21 0.43
N ALA A 78 0.89 -13.81 1.54
CA ALA A 78 0.86 -15.25 1.68
C ALA A 78 -0.34 -15.91 0.99
N VAL A 79 -1.24 -15.15 0.34
CA VAL A 79 -2.44 -15.71 -0.32
C VAL A 79 -2.08 -16.42 -1.62
N CYS A 80 -1.33 -15.77 -2.51
CA CYS A 80 -0.99 -16.32 -3.83
C CYS A 80 0.48 -16.76 -3.99
N ASP A 81 1.37 -16.43 -3.05
CA ASP A 81 2.80 -16.72 -3.22
C ASP A 81 3.09 -18.21 -3.48
N HIS A 82 3.79 -18.50 -4.57
CA HIS A 82 4.14 -19.88 -4.95
C HIS A 82 5.12 -20.52 -3.95
N ILE A 83 6.08 -19.73 -3.46
CA ILE A 83 7.17 -20.17 -2.60
C ILE A 83 6.90 -19.67 -1.19
N ILE A 84 6.18 -20.45 -0.39
CA ILE A 84 5.99 -20.20 1.05
C ILE A 84 7.18 -20.81 1.80
N ASP A 85 7.86 -19.98 2.59
CA ASP A 85 9.16 -20.30 3.20
C ASP A 85 9.42 -19.49 4.49
N GLU A 86 10.65 -19.49 5.00
CA GLU A 86 11.03 -18.80 6.24
C GLU A 86 10.81 -17.28 6.21
N ARG A 87 10.74 -16.66 5.03
CA ARG A 87 10.42 -15.23 4.90
C ARG A 87 8.99 -14.97 5.34
N HIS A 88 8.08 -15.84 4.89
CA HIS A 88 6.67 -15.82 5.26
C HIS A 88 6.50 -16.15 6.75
N GLN A 89 7.23 -17.14 7.25
CA GLN A 89 7.24 -17.44 8.69
C GLN A 89 7.65 -16.24 9.54
N GLY A 90 8.59 -15.43 9.05
CA GLY A 90 9.08 -14.24 9.75
C GLY A 90 8.06 -13.10 9.85
N ILE A 91 7.07 -13.05 8.96
CA ILE A 91 6.07 -11.96 8.90
C ILE A 91 4.67 -12.38 9.35
N LEU A 92 4.37 -13.68 9.38
CA LEU A 92 3.04 -14.18 9.70
C LEU A 92 2.86 -14.49 11.19
N PRO A 93 1.68 -14.19 11.77
CA PRO A 93 1.29 -14.73 13.07
C PRO A 93 1.37 -16.26 13.10
N GLY A 94 1.76 -16.82 14.25
CA GLY A 94 1.89 -18.28 14.41
C GLY A 94 0.60 -19.07 14.10
N ARG A 95 -0.58 -18.46 14.31
CA ARG A 95 -1.88 -19.06 13.96
C ARG A 95 -2.10 -19.20 12.45
N ILE A 96 -1.51 -18.30 11.65
CA ILE A 96 -1.59 -18.31 10.19
C ILE A 96 -0.48 -19.18 9.61
N TRP A 97 0.73 -19.11 10.18
CA TRP A 97 1.83 -20.00 9.80
C TRP A 97 1.47 -21.47 10.02
N GLY A 98 0.97 -21.81 11.22
CA GLY A 98 0.63 -23.19 11.59
C GLY A 98 1.86 -24.10 11.55
N ASP A 99 1.79 -25.13 10.70
CA ASP A 99 2.88 -26.09 10.45
C ASP A 99 3.80 -25.69 9.28
N GLY A 100 3.51 -24.58 8.61
CA GLY A 100 4.26 -24.13 7.44
C GLY A 100 3.93 -24.88 6.14
N ASP A 101 2.88 -25.73 6.12
CA ASP A 101 2.41 -26.31 4.86
C ASP A 101 1.97 -25.18 3.90
N PRO A 102 2.55 -25.07 2.69
CA PRO A 102 2.31 -23.92 1.81
C PRO A 102 0.84 -23.65 1.50
N GLU A 103 0.06 -24.69 1.20
CA GLU A 103 -1.35 -24.52 0.88
C GLU A 103 -2.19 -24.26 2.14
N GLY A 104 -1.83 -24.87 3.28
CA GLY A 104 -2.38 -24.52 4.57
C GLY A 104 -2.18 -23.05 4.94
N VAL A 105 -0.98 -22.51 4.72
CA VAL A 105 -0.66 -21.09 4.94
C VAL A 105 -1.52 -20.21 4.04
N ARG A 106 -1.58 -20.49 2.73
CA ARG A 106 -2.40 -19.70 1.78
C ARG A 106 -3.87 -19.64 2.17
N ARG A 107 -4.46 -20.77 2.58
CA ARG A 107 -5.87 -20.82 2.99
C ARG A 107 -6.14 -20.04 4.27
N ARG A 108 -5.24 -20.11 5.24
CA ARG A 108 -5.34 -19.34 6.49
C ARG A 108 -5.14 -17.85 6.24
N ALA A 109 -4.20 -17.48 5.37
CA ALA A 109 -4.00 -16.10 4.94
C ALA A 109 -5.25 -15.54 4.23
N ALA A 110 -5.83 -16.29 3.29
CA ALA A 110 -7.07 -15.91 2.62
C ALA A 110 -8.24 -15.68 3.60
N ALA A 111 -8.40 -16.59 4.58
CA ALA A 111 -9.40 -16.43 5.62
C ALA A 111 -9.16 -15.18 6.48
N GLU A 112 -7.91 -14.90 6.85
CA GLU A 112 -7.55 -13.72 7.65
C GLU A 112 -7.74 -12.41 6.85
N ILE A 113 -7.49 -12.37 5.54
CA ILE A 113 -7.81 -11.20 4.71
C ILE A 113 -9.32 -10.97 4.63
N ALA A 114 -10.11 -12.03 4.51
CA ALA A 114 -11.57 -11.92 4.61
C ALA A 114 -12.03 -11.43 6.00
N ASP A 115 -11.35 -11.84 7.08
CA ASP A 115 -11.58 -11.32 8.43
C ASP A 115 -11.13 -9.86 8.57
N THR A 116 -10.09 -9.45 7.85
CA THR A 116 -9.62 -8.05 7.80
C THR A 116 -10.70 -7.14 7.22
N ALA A 117 -11.44 -7.56 6.18
CA ALA A 117 -12.60 -6.81 5.67
C ALA A 117 -13.71 -6.65 6.72
N ARG A 118 -14.00 -7.70 7.50
CA ARG A 118 -14.99 -7.63 8.58
C ARG A 118 -14.52 -6.71 9.71
N ALA A 119 -13.23 -6.76 10.05
CA ALA A 119 -12.64 -5.92 11.08
C ALA A 119 -12.60 -4.45 10.65
N ALA A 120 -12.31 -4.17 9.37
CA ALA A 120 -12.41 -2.83 8.78
C ALA A 120 -13.83 -2.26 8.89
N ALA A 121 -14.85 -3.04 8.52
CA ALA A 121 -16.25 -2.63 8.63
C ALA A 121 -16.66 -2.39 10.09
N ALA A 122 -16.27 -3.25 11.03
CA ALA A 122 -16.48 -3.03 12.46
C ALA A 122 -15.78 -1.75 12.95
N PHE A 123 -14.55 -1.52 12.48
CA PHE A 123 -13.78 -0.30 12.70
C PHE A 123 -14.27 0.89 11.85
N GLY A 124 -15.33 0.75 11.06
CA GLY A 124 -15.98 1.86 10.34
C GLY A 124 -15.08 2.54 9.31
N VAL A 125 -14.12 1.81 8.74
CA VAL A 125 -13.33 2.23 7.58
C VAL A 125 -13.69 1.35 6.38
N ASP A 126 -13.58 1.91 5.18
CA ASP A 126 -14.09 1.30 3.95
C ASP A 126 -13.00 0.80 3.01
N THR A 127 -11.73 0.89 3.42
CA THR A 127 -10.58 0.55 2.57
C THR A 127 -9.56 -0.27 3.36
N VAL A 128 -9.19 -1.42 2.83
CA VAL A 128 -8.07 -2.24 3.32
C VAL A 128 -6.97 -2.25 2.27
N ILE A 129 -5.78 -1.79 2.64
CA ILE A 129 -4.59 -1.85 1.80
C ILE A 129 -3.95 -3.23 2.00
N GLY A 130 -3.35 -3.79 0.95
CA GLY A 130 -2.49 -4.94 1.13
C GLY A 130 -1.89 -5.47 -0.16
N PHE A 131 -1.28 -6.64 0.00
CA PHE A 131 -0.68 -7.41 -1.07
C PHE A 131 -1.54 -8.62 -1.41
N THR A 132 -1.18 -9.23 -2.53
CA THR A 132 -1.79 -10.45 -3.09
C THR A 132 -0.89 -11.66 -2.99
N GLY A 133 0.43 -11.43 -3.04
CA GLY A 133 1.37 -12.43 -3.48
C GLY A 133 1.20 -12.80 -4.95
N SER A 134 1.99 -13.77 -5.39
CA SER A 134 1.97 -14.20 -6.80
C SER A 134 2.44 -15.63 -7.01
N ALA A 135 1.63 -16.38 -7.74
CA ALA A 135 2.00 -17.71 -8.18
C ALA A 135 3.09 -17.71 -9.28
N ILE A 136 3.36 -16.55 -9.89
CA ILE A 136 4.21 -16.42 -11.09
C ILE A 136 5.29 -15.35 -10.98
N TRP A 137 5.41 -14.65 -9.85
CA TRP A 137 6.46 -13.64 -9.65
C TRP A 137 7.87 -14.23 -9.86
N HIS A 138 8.13 -15.43 -9.33
CA HIS A 138 9.41 -16.11 -9.45
C HIS A 138 9.80 -16.47 -10.90
N LEU A 139 8.89 -16.26 -11.86
CA LEU A 139 9.06 -16.52 -13.29
C LEU A 139 9.42 -15.25 -14.09
N VAL A 140 9.55 -14.10 -13.44
CA VAL A 140 9.77 -12.77 -14.07
C VAL A 140 10.98 -12.74 -15.02
N ALA A 141 12.02 -13.53 -14.76
CA ALA A 141 13.21 -13.60 -15.62
C ALA A 141 12.97 -14.36 -16.95
N MET A 142 11.88 -15.12 -17.07
CA MET A 142 11.48 -15.93 -18.22
C MET A 142 12.49 -16.98 -18.72
N PHE A 143 13.56 -17.25 -17.95
CA PHE A 143 14.52 -18.32 -18.22
C PHE A 143 14.74 -19.20 -16.97
N PRO A 144 14.61 -20.54 -17.06
CA PRO A 144 14.26 -21.32 -18.26
C PRO A 144 12.88 -20.95 -18.84
N PRO A 145 12.64 -21.18 -20.15
CA PRO A 145 11.43 -20.69 -20.82
C PRO A 145 10.14 -21.10 -20.11
N VAL A 146 9.26 -20.12 -19.91
CA VAL A 146 7.99 -20.28 -19.23
C VAL A 146 6.89 -20.34 -20.29
N PRO A 147 6.12 -21.44 -20.39
CA PRO A 147 5.00 -21.52 -21.33
C PRO A 147 3.95 -20.46 -20.99
N GLU A 148 3.35 -19.84 -22.01
CA GLU A 148 2.27 -18.83 -21.84
C GLU A 148 1.14 -19.33 -20.92
N ARG A 149 0.69 -20.58 -21.12
CA ARG A 149 -0.30 -21.23 -20.24
C ARG A 149 0.09 -21.28 -18.76
N MET A 150 1.36 -21.12 -18.40
CA MET A 150 1.82 -21.06 -17.01
C MET A 150 1.65 -19.65 -16.44
N ILE A 151 1.84 -18.63 -17.27
CA ILE A 151 1.54 -17.24 -16.92
C ILE A 151 0.03 -17.07 -16.75
N GLU A 152 -0.79 -17.55 -17.70
CA GLU A 152 -2.26 -17.45 -17.57
C GLU A 152 -2.78 -18.13 -16.30
N ARG A 153 -2.27 -19.33 -15.97
CA ARG A 153 -2.63 -20.01 -14.71
C ARG A 153 -2.30 -19.22 -13.45
N GLY A 154 -1.33 -18.31 -13.50
CA GLY A 154 -1.03 -17.43 -12.37
C GLY A 154 -2.14 -16.41 -12.11
N TYR A 155 -2.70 -15.84 -13.18
CA TYR A 155 -3.84 -14.92 -13.08
C TYR A 155 -5.14 -15.66 -12.75
N GLU A 156 -5.31 -16.89 -13.27
CA GLU A 156 -6.42 -17.78 -12.87
C GLU A 156 -6.33 -18.14 -11.37
N ASP A 157 -5.15 -18.53 -10.85
CA ASP A 157 -4.95 -18.82 -9.42
C ASP A 157 -5.25 -17.59 -8.55
N PHE A 158 -4.79 -16.40 -8.96
CA PHE A 158 -5.16 -15.14 -8.31
C PHE A 158 -6.68 -14.97 -8.27
N ALA A 159 -7.37 -15.09 -9.41
CA ALA A 159 -8.81 -14.93 -9.47
C ALA A 159 -9.56 -15.97 -8.62
N GLU A 160 -9.16 -17.24 -8.65
CA GLU A 160 -9.77 -18.33 -7.88
C GLU A 160 -9.63 -18.11 -6.37
N ARG A 161 -8.48 -17.60 -5.91
CA ARG A 161 -8.23 -17.34 -4.49
C ARG A 161 -8.88 -16.03 -4.02
N TRP A 162 -8.81 -14.99 -4.82
CA TRP A 162 -9.23 -13.65 -4.42
C TRP A 162 -10.72 -13.38 -4.61
N ASN A 163 -11.41 -14.00 -5.58
CA ASN A 163 -12.85 -13.75 -5.72
C ASN A 163 -13.65 -14.09 -4.45
N PRO A 164 -13.46 -15.22 -3.76
CA PRO A 164 -14.15 -15.51 -2.51
C PRO A 164 -13.80 -14.53 -1.38
N ILE A 165 -12.57 -13.99 -1.36
CA ILE A 165 -12.16 -12.94 -0.42
C ILE A 165 -12.93 -11.65 -0.74
N LEU A 166 -12.93 -11.25 -2.01
CA LEU A 166 -13.57 -10.03 -2.52
C LEU A 166 -15.10 -10.08 -2.37
N ASP A 167 -15.71 -11.26 -2.39
CA ASP A 167 -17.14 -11.43 -2.05
C ASP A 167 -17.42 -11.00 -0.59
N VAL A 168 -16.48 -11.22 0.33
CA VAL A 168 -16.60 -10.74 1.71
C VAL A 168 -16.42 -9.23 1.78
N PHE A 169 -15.47 -8.67 1.03
CA PHE A 169 -15.32 -7.21 0.90
C PHE A 169 -16.62 -6.55 0.43
N ASP A 170 -17.23 -7.06 -0.65
CA ASP A 170 -18.53 -6.58 -1.14
C ASP A 170 -19.62 -6.70 -0.07
N ALA A 171 -19.70 -7.83 0.63
CA ALA A 171 -20.69 -8.05 1.68
C ALA A 171 -20.52 -7.12 2.90
N GLN A 172 -19.31 -6.65 3.16
CA GLN A 172 -19.00 -5.72 4.25
C GLN A 172 -19.07 -4.25 3.81
N GLY A 173 -19.24 -3.95 2.53
CA GLY A 173 -19.16 -2.59 1.99
C GLY A 173 -17.75 -1.99 2.12
N VAL A 174 -16.72 -2.84 2.06
CA VAL A 174 -15.30 -2.46 2.16
C VAL A 174 -14.64 -2.75 0.82
N ARG A 175 -13.62 -1.98 0.47
CA ARG A 175 -12.83 -2.13 -0.76
C ARG A 175 -11.42 -2.61 -0.42
N PHE A 176 -10.85 -3.42 -1.29
CA PHE A 176 -9.44 -3.80 -1.23
C PHE A 176 -8.62 -2.88 -2.15
N ALA A 177 -7.57 -2.28 -1.62
CA ALA A 177 -6.61 -1.46 -2.34
C ALA A 177 -5.30 -2.25 -2.48
N HIS A 178 -5.17 -3.00 -3.57
CA HIS A 178 -3.95 -3.75 -3.87
C HIS A 178 -2.80 -2.80 -4.19
N GLU A 179 -1.70 -2.87 -3.46
CA GLU A 179 -0.51 -2.08 -3.80
C GLU A 179 0.26 -2.75 -4.94
N VAL A 180 0.37 -2.04 -6.07
CA VAL A 180 1.13 -2.52 -7.23
C VAL A 180 2.63 -2.47 -6.92
N HIS A 181 3.21 -3.63 -6.65
CA HIS A 181 4.53 -3.75 -6.03
C HIS A 181 5.31 -4.99 -6.53
N PRO A 182 6.65 -4.97 -6.62
CA PRO A 182 7.45 -6.16 -6.96
C PRO A 182 7.28 -7.32 -5.96
N GLY A 183 6.83 -8.48 -6.45
CA GLY A 183 6.42 -9.61 -5.60
C GLY A 183 4.99 -10.04 -5.87
N GLU A 184 4.20 -9.14 -6.44
CA GLU A 184 2.75 -9.26 -6.55
C GLU A 184 2.27 -9.82 -7.89
N ILE A 185 0.97 -10.14 -7.99
CA ILE A 185 0.38 -10.51 -9.29
C ILE A 185 0.33 -9.31 -10.25
N ALA A 186 0.16 -8.11 -9.69
CA ALA A 186 0.27 -6.83 -10.37
C ALA A 186 1.44 -6.05 -9.75
N TYR A 187 2.51 -5.89 -10.54
CA TYR A 187 3.76 -5.21 -10.13
C TYR A 187 4.20 -4.14 -11.13
N ASP A 188 3.48 -3.97 -12.24
CA ASP A 188 3.72 -2.94 -13.24
C ASP A 188 2.39 -2.51 -13.90
N TYR A 189 2.48 -1.58 -14.86
CA TYR A 189 1.32 -1.06 -15.58
C TYR A 189 0.51 -2.16 -16.31
N TRP A 190 1.18 -3.11 -16.97
CA TRP A 190 0.50 -4.11 -17.82
C TRP A 190 -0.07 -5.28 -17.01
N THR A 191 0.64 -5.71 -15.98
CA THR A 191 0.18 -6.71 -15.02
C THR A 191 -0.95 -6.17 -14.15
N ALA A 192 -1.00 -4.86 -13.87
CA ALA A 192 -2.16 -4.23 -13.23
C ALA A 192 -3.42 -4.31 -14.10
N HIS A 193 -3.34 -4.01 -15.41
CA HIS A 193 -4.45 -4.24 -16.34
C HIS A 193 -4.91 -5.70 -16.31
N LYS A 194 -3.95 -6.63 -16.43
CA LYS A 194 -4.26 -8.07 -16.49
C LYS A 194 -4.84 -8.63 -15.19
N ALA A 195 -4.36 -8.18 -14.03
CA ALA A 195 -4.92 -8.57 -12.74
C ALA A 195 -6.35 -8.03 -12.58
N LEU A 196 -6.60 -6.77 -12.95
CA LEU A 196 -7.95 -6.21 -12.95
C LEU A 196 -8.89 -6.99 -13.87
N GLU A 197 -8.44 -7.36 -15.08
CA GLU A 197 -9.21 -8.20 -16.00
C GLU A 197 -9.51 -9.59 -15.42
N ALA A 198 -8.55 -10.22 -14.72
CA ALA A 198 -8.72 -11.55 -14.13
C ALA A 198 -9.84 -11.63 -13.07
N VAL A 199 -10.19 -10.51 -12.44
CA VAL A 199 -11.32 -10.39 -11.49
C VAL A 199 -12.48 -9.56 -12.08
N ASP A 200 -12.63 -9.57 -13.41
CA ASP A 200 -13.70 -8.89 -14.14
C ASP A 200 -13.83 -7.39 -13.82
N ARG A 201 -12.70 -6.77 -13.46
CA ARG A 201 -12.60 -5.38 -12.99
C ARG A 201 -13.61 -5.06 -11.88
N ARG A 202 -13.95 -6.03 -11.02
CA ARG A 202 -14.98 -5.84 -9.98
C ARG A 202 -14.61 -4.70 -9.00
N PRO A 203 -15.56 -3.89 -8.52
CA PRO A 203 -15.27 -2.72 -7.66
C PRO A 203 -14.66 -3.05 -6.29
N ALA A 204 -14.79 -4.28 -5.80
CA ALA A 204 -14.13 -4.70 -4.57
C ALA A 204 -12.59 -4.64 -4.67
N PHE A 205 -12.03 -4.77 -5.88
CA PHE A 205 -10.58 -4.79 -6.11
C PHE A 205 -10.14 -3.52 -6.84
N GLY A 206 -9.49 -2.63 -6.11
CA GLY A 206 -8.79 -1.47 -6.65
C GLY A 206 -7.33 -1.47 -6.22
N LEU A 207 -6.73 -0.28 -6.21
CA LEU A 207 -5.29 -0.08 -6.16
C LEU A 207 -4.92 0.89 -5.05
N ASN A 208 -3.93 0.51 -4.25
CA ASN A 208 -3.13 1.46 -3.50
C ASN A 208 -2.02 1.98 -4.42
N PHE A 209 -1.95 3.29 -4.58
CA PHE A 209 -0.93 3.92 -5.41
C PHE A 209 0.27 4.30 -4.56
N ASP A 210 1.39 3.60 -4.80
CA ASP A 210 2.72 3.92 -4.28
C ASP A 210 3.68 4.16 -5.47
N PRO A 211 4.29 5.35 -5.62
CA PRO A 211 5.16 5.67 -6.75
C PRO A 211 6.61 5.20 -6.61
N SER A 212 7.04 4.67 -5.47
CA SER A 212 8.45 4.33 -5.20
C SER A 212 9.01 3.32 -6.21
N HIS A 213 8.27 2.25 -6.51
CA HIS A 213 8.73 1.19 -7.41
C HIS A 213 8.64 1.58 -8.90
N PHE A 214 7.80 2.57 -9.22
CA PHE A 214 7.71 3.13 -10.58
C PHE A 214 9.06 3.71 -11.02
N VAL A 215 9.84 4.27 -10.08
CA VAL A 215 11.13 4.91 -10.34
C VAL A 215 12.16 3.94 -10.97
N TRP A 216 12.38 2.77 -10.37
CA TRP A 216 13.38 1.83 -10.87
C TRP A 216 12.87 0.97 -12.03
N GLN A 217 11.55 0.90 -12.23
CA GLN A 217 10.93 0.26 -13.40
C GLN A 217 10.79 1.20 -14.60
N ASP A 218 11.10 2.49 -14.44
CA ASP A 218 10.85 3.55 -15.43
C ASP A 218 9.37 3.63 -15.88
N LEU A 219 8.45 3.36 -14.96
CA LEU A 219 7.02 3.54 -15.19
C LEU A 219 6.63 5.00 -14.98
N ASP A 220 5.65 5.48 -15.75
CA ASP A 220 5.04 6.79 -15.53
C ASP A 220 3.95 6.69 -14.45
N PRO A 221 4.18 7.21 -13.22
CA PRO A 221 3.17 7.17 -12.16
C PRO A 221 1.95 8.05 -12.47
N VAL A 222 2.11 9.09 -13.30
CA VAL A 222 1.05 10.06 -13.61
C VAL A 222 0.08 9.48 -14.63
N GLY A 223 0.60 8.86 -15.69
CA GLY A 223 -0.20 8.09 -16.65
C GLY A 223 -0.95 6.94 -15.97
N PHE A 224 -0.30 6.25 -15.02
CA PHE A 224 -0.94 5.19 -14.23
C PHE A 224 -2.15 5.71 -13.45
N LEU A 225 -2.00 6.82 -12.72
CA LEU A 225 -3.11 7.46 -12.01
C LEU A 225 -4.27 7.80 -12.96
N TRP A 226 -3.97 8.30 -14.16
CA TRP A 226 -4.99 8.68 -15.14
C TRP A 226 -5.75 7.47 -15.71
N ASP A 227 -5.03 6.43 -16.11
CA ASP A 227 -5.61 5.26 -16.78
C ASP A 227 -6.36 4.35 -15.79
N PHE A 228 -5.93 4.30 -14.53
CA PHE A 228 -6.57 3.54 -13.45
C PHE A 228 -7.39 4.40 -12.47
N LYS A 229 -7.76 5.64 -12.84
CA LYS A 229 -8.49 6.61 -11.97
C LYS A 229 -9.74 6.06 -11.28
N ASP A 230 -10.44 5.11 -11.89
CA ASP A 230 -11.63 4.48 -11.33
C ASP A 230 -11.31 3.38 -10.30
N ARG A 231 -10.03 3.10 -10.08
CA ARG A 231 -9.50 2.08 -9.17
C ARG A 231 -8.46 2.62 -8.18
N ILE A 232 -8.12 3.91 -8.18
CA ILE A 232 -7.23 4.47 -7.14
C ILE A 232 -8.03 4.63 -5.85
N TYR A 233 -7.83 3.70 -4.91
CA TYR A 233 -8.59 3.63 -3.66
C TYR A 233 -7.82 4.19 -2.47
N HIS A 234 -6.49 4.15 -2.53
CA HIS A 234 -5.61 4.71 -1.52
C HIS A 234 -4.32 5.23 -2.17
N VAL A 235 -3.56 6.05 -1.44
CA VAL A 235 -2.29 6.64 -1.87
C VAL A 235 -1.29 6.58 -0.72
N ASP A 236 -0.14 5.97 -0.99
CA ASP A 236 1.04 5.98 -0.14
C ASP A 236 2.18 6.75 -0.79
N CYS A 237 2.63 7.80 -0.11
CA CYS A 237 3.78 8.57 -0.52
C CYS A 237 5.05 7.91 0.01
N LYS A 238 5.59 6.97 -0.76
CA LYS A 238 6.92 6.40 -0.56
C LYS A 238 7.88 6.89 -1.63
N GLU A 239 9.11 7.18 -1.23
CA GLU A 239 10.11 7.82 -2.09
C GLU A 239 11.26 6.87 -2.41
N ALA A 240 11.77 6.96 -3.64
CA ALA A 240 12.88 6.13 -4.10
C ALA A 240 13.87 6.97 -4.91
N ARG A 241 15.16 6.64 -4.80
CA ARG A 241 16.24 7.33 -5.51
C ARG A 241 17.10 6.36 -6.28
N ARG A 242 17.38 6.66 -7.55
CA ARG A 242 18.37 5.91 -8.34
C ARG A 242 19.78 6.47 -8.17
N ARG A 243 20.77 5.57 -8.23
CA ARG A 243 22.20 5.88 -8.37
C ARG A 243 22.84 4.87 -9.32
N LEU A 244 22.55 5.01 -10.61
CA LEU A 244 23.04 4.14 -11.68
C LEU A 244 24.36 4.68 -12.24
N ASP A 245 25.48 4.11 -11.80
CA ASP A 245 26.84 4.57 -12.11
C ASP A 245 27.58 3.70 -13.14
N GLY A 246 26.82 2.87 -13.86
CA GLY A 246 27.32 1.86 -14.81
C GLY A 246 27.78 0.54 -14.15
N ARG A 247 27.91 0.50 -12.83
CA ARG A 247 28.17 -0.74 -12.05
C ARG A 247 26.92 -1.19 -11.29
N ASN A 248 26.17 -0.23 -10.75
CA ASN A 248 25.01 -0.50 -9.92
C ASN A 248 23.80 -0.76 -10.82
N GLY A 249 23.15 -1.91 -10.59
CA GLY A 249 22.06 -2.39 -11.43
C GLY A 249 20.69 -2.13 -10.83
N ARG A 250 19.67 -2.07 -11.70
CA ARG A 250 18.26 -1.88 -11.33
C ARG A 250 17.71 -2.94 -10.37
N LEU A 251 18.24 -4.16 -10.41
CA LEU A 251 17.80 -5.27 -9.54
C LEU A 251 18.34 -5.21 -8.11
N GLY A 252 19.17 -4.22 -7.75
CA GLY A 252 19.70 -4.07 -6.38
C GLY A 252 20.73 -5.13 -5.95
N SER A 253 20.98 -6.15 -6.78
CA SER A 253 22.05 -7.14 -6.58
C SER A 253 21.96 -7.95 -5.29
N HIS A 254 20.75 -8.16 -4.74
CA HIS A 254 20.50 -8.86 -3.48
C HIS A 254 21.24 -8.23 -2.28
N LEU A 255 21.56 -6.94 -2.36
CA LEU A 255 22.22 -6.19 -1.29
C LEU A 255 21.20 -5.68 -0.26
N PRO A 256 21.56 -5.50 1.01
CA PRO A 256 20.68 -4.86 1.99
C PRO A 256 20.38 -3.40 1.60
N TRP A 257 19.25 -2.87 2.05
CA TRP A 257 18.93 -1.43 1.97
C TRP A 257 20.00 -0.59 2.66
N GLY A 258 20.31 0.57 2.10
CA GLY A 258 21.36 1.49 2.57
C GLY A 258 22.78 1.14 2.12
N ASP A 259 23.00 -0.03 1.51
CA ASP A 259 24.26 -0.24 0.77
C ASP A 259 24.33 0.84 -0.33
N PRO A 260 25.47 1.54 -0.53
CA PRO A 260 25.79 2.10 -1.84
C PRO A 260 25.84 0.90 -2.81
N ARG A 261 26.48 0.84 -3.98
CA ARG A 261 26.37 -0.38 -4.85
C ARG A 261 24.95 -0.81 -5.34
N ARG A 262 23.83 -0.61 -4.62
CA ARG A 262 22.46 -0.73 -5.13
C ARG A 262 22.22 0.35 -6.18
N GLY A 263 21.52 -0.01 -7.25
CA GLY A 263 21.17 0.91 -8.32
C GLY A 263 20.07 1.90 -7.93
N TRP A 264 19.32 1.59 -6.89
CA TRP A 264 18.32 2.44 -6.27
C TRP A 264 18.08 2.01 -4.81
N ASP A 265 17.54 2.91 -4.01
CA ASP A 265 17.18 2.68 -2.60
C ASP A 265 15.97 3.54 -2.20
N PHE A 266 15.32 3.18 -1.10
CA PHE A 266 14.30 4.03 -0.48
C PHE A 266 14.99 5.17 0.28
N VAL A 267 14.41 6.36 0.18
CA VAL A 267 14.91 7.56 0.87
C VAL A 267 13.74 8.39 1.36
N SER A 268 13.95 9.27 2.34
CA SER A 268 12.91 10.17 2.85
C SER A 268 12.36 11.09 1.74
N ALA A 269 11.04 11.33 1.73
CA ALA A 269 10.38 12.13 0.69
C ALA A 269 11.08 13.48 0.45
N GLY A 270 11.36 13.76 -0.82
CA GLY A 270 12.14 14.91 -1.25
C GLY A 270 13.61 14.67 -1.52
N HIS A 271 14.11 13.48 -1.22
CA HIS A 271 15.49 13.08 -1.48
C HIS A 271 15.61 12.12 -2.67
N GLY A 272 14.49 11.76 -3.29
CA GLY A 272 14.40 10.81 -4.39
C GLY A 272 14.02 11.40 -5.73
N ASP A 273 13.49 10.53 -6.59
CA ASP A 273 13.22 10.80 -8.00
C ASP A 273 11.71 10.78 -8.32
N VAL A 274 10.81 10.61 -7.33
CA VAL A 274 9.36 10.62 -7.59
C VAL A 274 8.90 12.02 -8.02
N PRO A 275 8.13 12.16 -9.12
CA PRO A 275 7.67 13.47 -9.62
C PRO A 275 6.45 14.00 -8.85
N TRP A 276 6.65 14.37 -7.57
CA TRP A 276 5.55 14.73 -6.66
C TRP A 276 4.64 15.86 -7.16
N GLU A 277 5.18 16.88 -7.83
CA GLU A 277 4.37 17.96 -8.40
C GLU A 277 3.30 17.43 -9.36
N ASP A 278 3.69 16.55 -10.29
CA ASP A 278 2.77 15.99 -11.28
C ASP A 278 1.82 14.96 -10.64
N VAL A 279 2.32 14.16 -9.68
CA VAL A 279 1.50 13.21 -8.92
C VAL A 279 0.36 13.93 -8.19
N PHE A 280 0.65 14.96 -7.38
CA PHE A 280 -0.37 15.68 -6.62
C PHE A 280 -1.36 16.44 -7.51
N ARG A 281 -0.90 16.97 -8.65
CA ARG A 281 -1.78 17.56 -9.68
C ARG A 281 -2.70 16.52 -10.30
N MET A 282 -2.18 15.33 -10.58
CA MET A 282 -2.96 14.23 -11.15
C MET A 282 -3.97 13.68 -10.15
N LEU A 283 -3.61 13.48 -8.89
CA LEU A 283 -4.55 13.08 -7.83
C LEU A 283 -5.76 14.01 -7.76
N ARG A 284 -5.56 15.32 -7.96
CA ARG A 284 -6.67 16.28 -8.07
C ARG A 284 -7.47 16.08 -9.35
N SER A 285 -6.79 15.91 -10.49
CA SER A 285 -7.41 15.76 -11.81
C SER A 285 -8.28 14.50 -11.91
N VAL A 286 -7.89 13.42 -11.23
CA VAL A 286 -8.65 12.16 -11.16
C VAL A 286 -9.73 12.15 -10.07
N GLY A 287 -9.83 13.22 -9.28
CA GLY A 287 -10.84 13.34 -8.22
C GLY A 287 -10.57 12.42 -7.01
N TYR A 288 -9.31 12.13 -6.69
CA TYR A 288 -8.98 11.40 -5.46
C TYR A 288 -9.19 12.29 -4.23
N GLU A 289 -10.09 11.85 -3.35
CA GLU A 289 -10.53 12.56 -2.13
C GLU A 289 -10.11 11.86 -0.82
N GLY A 290 -9.45 10.70 -0.91
CA GLY A 290 -8.94 9.96 0.25
C GLY A 290 -7.75 10.63 0.94
N PRO A 291 -7.24 10.04 2.03
CA PRO A 291 -6.02 10.52 2.68
C PRO A 291 -4.79 10.35 1.79
N VAL A 292 -3.77 11.16 2.04
CA VAL A 292 -2.44 10.97 1.47
C VAL A 292 -1.57 10.39 2.57
N SER A 293 -1.34 9.09 2.52
CA SER A 293 -0.54 8.40 3.52
C SER A 293 0.95 8.52 3.21
N VAL A 294 1.78 8.38 4.22
CA VAL A 294 3.24 8.44 4.12
C VAL A 294 3.80 7.15 4.71
N GLU A 295 4.33 6.30 3.83
CA GLU A 295 5.18 5.18 4.21
C GLU A 295 6.62 5.67 4.29
N TRP A 296 7.08 5.94 5.51
CA TRP A 296 8.43 6.46 5.72
C TRP A 296 9.46 5.32 5.74
N GLU A 297 10.42 5.34 4.82
CA GLU A 297 11.53 4.38 4.77
C GLU A 297 12.81 5.05 4.23
N ASP A 298 13.88 5.02 5.01
CA ASP A 298 15.22 5.45 4.60
C ASP A 298 16.27 4.79 5.49
N ALA A 299 17.05 3.86 4.95
CA ALA A 299 18.08 3.15 5.71
C ALA A 299 19.28 4.05 6.10
N GLY A 300 19.41 5.23 5.48
CA GLY A 300 20.44 6.22 5.75
C GLY A 300 20.02 7.36 6.68
N MET A 301 18.78 7.36 7.17
CA MET A 301 18.23 8.43 8.02
C MET A 301 17.53 7.87 9.26
N ASP A 302 17.49 8.64 10.35
CA ASP A 302 16.67 8.30 11.52
C ASP A 302 15.20 8.66 11.25
N ARG A 303 14.29 7.71 11.49
CA ARG A 303 12.83 7.88 11.31
C ARG A 303 12.25 9.03 12.12
N LEU A 304 12.82 9.34 13.29
CA LEU A 304 12.36 10.45 14.13
C LEU A 304 12.71 11.83 13.54
N GLN A 305 13.71 11.90 12.68
CA GLN A 305 14.03 13.10 11.89
C GLN A 305 13.26 13.10 10.57
N GLY A 306 13.27 11.97 9.85
CA GLY A 306 12.77 11.90 8.49
C GLY A 306 11.25 11.97 8.38
N ALA A 307 10.49 11.34 9.28
CA ALA A 307 9.03 11.30 9.19
C ALA A 307 8.35 12.69 9.23
N PRO A 308 8.71 13.63 10.13
CA PRO A 308 8.17 14.99 10.10
C PRO A 308 8.72 15.82 8.91
N GLU A 309 9.96 15.58 8.49
CA GLU A 309 10.55 16.27 7.33
C GLU A 309 9.86 15.89 6.03
N ALA A 310 9.59 14.59 5.83
CA ALA A 310 8.85 14.05 4.69
C ALA A 310 7.45 14.65 4.60
N LEU A 311 6.72 14.71 5.72
CA LEU A 311 5.40 15.36 5.78
C LEU A 311 5.47 16.83 5.37
N ALA A 312 6.41 17.58 5.93
CA ALA A 312 6.62 18.99 5.59
C ALA A 312 6.97 19.17 4.10
N HIS A 313 7.77 18.26 3.53
CA HIS A 313 8.13 18.27 2.12
C HIS A 313 6.89 18.04 1.23
N LEU A 314 6.14 16.97 1.50
CA LEU A 314 4.99 16.54 0.69
C LEU A 314 3.84 17.55 0.73
N ARG A 315 3.58 18.18 1.88
CA ARG A 315 2.56 19.24 2.01
C ARG A 315 2.78 20.43 1.09
N ARG A 316 4.00 20.66 0.58
CA ARG A 316 4.27 21.74 -0.39
C ARG A 316 3.62 21.49 -1.75
N TYR A 317 3.23 20.26 -2.07
CA TYR A 317 2.53 19.90 -3.30
C TYR A 317 1.01 19.81 -3.13
N ASP A 318 0.49 19.87 -1.89
CA ASP A 318 -0.95 19.90 -1.63
C ASP A 318 -1.49 21.33 -1.66
N PHE A 319 -1.71 21.86 -2.86
CA PHE A 319 -2.24 23.20 -3.07
C PHE A 319 -3.74 23.30 -2.84
N ASP A 320 -4.27 24.48 -2.54
CA ASP A 320 -5.72 24.70 -2.58
C ASP A 320 -6.27 24.64 -4.02
N PRO A 321 -7.47 24.07 -4.23
CA PRO A 321 -8.14 24.18 -5.52
C PRO A 321 -8.49 25.65 -5.81
N PRO A 322 -8.45 26.10 -7.07
CA PRO A 322 -8.93 27.43 -7.40
C PRO A 322 -10.44 27.52 -7.13
N SER A 323 -10.91 28.67 -6.64
CA SER A 323 -12.33 28.92 -6.35
C SER A 323 -13.19 29.15 -7.60
N ALA A 324 -12.55 29.36 -8.76
CA ALA A 324 -13.17 29.52 -10.07
C ALA A 324 -12.25 28.96 -11.16
N SER A 325 -12.79 28.72 -12.36
CA SER A 325 -11.95 28.42 -13.53
C SER A 325 -10.96 29.56 -13.77
N PHE A 326 -9.73 29.25 -14.18
CA PHE A 326 -8.73 30.25 -14.56
C PHE A 326 -9.27 31.22 -15.62
N ASP A 327 -10.01 30.69 -16.60
CA ASP A 327 -10.58 31.49 -17.69
C ASP A 327 -11.75 32.37 -17.24
N ALA A 328 -12.33 32.13 -16.05
CA ALA A 328 -13.37 32.99 -15.51
C ALA A 328 -12.86 34.42 -15.24
N ALA A 329 -11.55 34.61 -15.05
CA ALA A 329 -10.93 35.93 -14.93
C ALA A 329 -11.02 36.76 -16.23
N PHE A 330 -11.21 36.11 -17.39
CA PHE A 330 -11.36 36.76 -18.69
C PHE A 330 -12.82 36.86 -19.15
N GLY A 331 -13.75 36.24 -18.41
CA GLY A 331 -15.18 36.36 -18.66
C GLY A 331 -15.70 37.72 -18.18
N SER A 332 -16.13 38.57 -19.11
CA SER A 332 -16.94 39.74 -18.76
C SER A 332 -18.29 39.26 -18.23
N ALA A 333 -18.66 39.64 -16.99
CA ALA A 333 -20.03 39.52 -16.52
C ALA A 333 -20.94 40.30 -17.49
N GLY A 334 -21.72 39.57 -18.29
CA GLY A 334 -22.75 40.10 -19.18
C GLY A 334 -24.08 40.20 -18.47
#